data_AF-A0A760XPS0-F1
#
_entry.id   AF-A0A760XPS0-F1
#
_cell.length_a   1.000
_cell.length_b   1.000
_cell.length_c   1.000
_cell.angle_alpha   90.00
_cell.angle_beta   90.00
_cell.angle_gamma   90.00
#
_symmetry.space_group_name_H-M   'P 1'
#
loop_
_entity.id
_entity.type
_entity.pdbx_description
1 polymer ?
#
loop_
_entity_poly.entity_id
_entity_poly.type
_entity_poly.pdbx_seq_one_letter_code
_entity_poly.pdbx_strand_id
1 'polypeptide(L)'
;MPTGIKPIFINNMMSTYGLSHPHDSKVFPDLPEHQDNPSQLRLQHDGLATDDKARLEPMCLAEYLISGPGGMDPDIEIDDDTYDECREVLSRILEDAYTQSGTFRRLMNYAYDQELHDVEQRWLLGAGENFGTTVTDEDLESSEGRKVIALNLDDTDDDSIPEYY
;
A
#
# COMPACT_ATOMS: atom_id res chain seq x y z
N MET A 1 -61.66 -20.88 -10.40
CA MET A 1 -60.21 -20.82 -10.69
C MET A 1 -59.96 -19.53 -11.45
N PRO A 2 -59.33 -18.55 -10.80
CA PRO A 2 -57.99 -18.15 -11.21
C PRO A 2 -57.02 -18.07 -10.03
N THR A 3 -55.78 -18.40 -10.29
CA THR A 3 -54.62 -18.40 -9.39
C THR A 3 -54.27 -16.98 -8.94
N GLY A 4 -54.50 -16.69 -7.66
CA GLY A 4 -54.04 -15.48 -6.99
C GLY A 4 -52.52 -15.48 -6.84
N ILE A 5 -51.92 -14.34 -7.18
CA ILE A 5 -50.51 -14.02 -7.00
C ILE A 5 -50.22 -14.05 -5.49
N LYS A 6 -49.34 -14.95 -5.04
CA LYS A 6 -48.78 -14.91 -3.69
C LYS A 6 -47.60 -13.93 -3.69
N PRO A 7 -47.52 -12.97 -2.75
CA PRO A 7 -46.33 -12.14 -2.60
C PRO A 7 -45.16 -13.02 -2.13
N ILE A 8 -44.08 -13.01 -2.89
CA ILE A 8 -42.81 -13.64 -2.49
C ILE A 8 -42.16 -12.70 -1.48
N PHE A 9 -42.21 -13.08 -0.20
CA PHE A 9 -41.30 -12.56 0.80
C PHE A 9 -39.90 -13.11 0.50
N ILE A 10 -39.01 -12.27 -0.03
CA ILE A 10 -37.59 -12.60 -0.09
C ILE A 10 -37.01 -12.27 1.29
N ASN A 11 -37.07 -13.24 2.20
CA ASN A 11 -36.13 -13.34 3.31
C ASN A 11 -35.12 -14.43 2.94
N ASN A 12 -33.91 -14.01 2.57
CA ASN A 12 -32.66 -14.79 2.63
C ASN A 12 -31.58 -13.95 1.94
N MET A 13 -30.38 -13.76 2.45
CA MET A 13 -29.72 -14.24 3.66
C MET A 13 -28.46 -13.39 3.68
N MET A 14 -28.27 -12.52 4.68
CA MET A 14 -26.92 -12.00 4.91
C MET A 14 -26.07 -13.21 5.27
N SER A 15 -25.15 -13.57 4.38
CA SER A 15 -24.16 -14.61 4.61
C SER A 15 -23.28 -14.16 5.77
N THR A 16 -23.60 -14.63 6.97
CA THR A 16 -22.80 -14.46 8.19
C THR A 16 -21.67 -15.49 8.27
N TYR A 17 -21.30 -16.10 7.14
CA TYR A 17 -20.16 -17.01 7.06
C TYR A 17 -18.86 -16.21 7.07
N GLY A 18 -18.36 -15.97 8.29
CA GLY A 18 -17.08 -15.33 8.57
C GLY A 18 -16.93 -14.75 9.98
N LEU A 19 -18.02 -14.63 10.77
CA LEU A 19 -17.93 -14.25 12.18
C LEU A 19 -17.51 -15.45 13.04
N SER A 20 -16.29 -15.94 12.82
CA SER A 20 -15.68 -16.96 13.67
C SER A 20 -14.70 -16.31 14.64
N HIS A 21 -15.22 -16.06 15.86
CA HIS A 21 -14.53 -15.96 17.16
C HIS A 21 -13.39 -14.93 17.30
N PRO A 22 -13.33 -14.19 18.42
CA PRO A 22 -12.10 -13.52 18.82
C PRO A 22 -11.12 -14.62 19.22
N HIS A 23 -10.41 -15.18 18.24
CA HIS A 23 -9.06 -15.63 18.51
C HIS A 23 -8.34 -14.47 19.20
N ASP A 24 -7.41 -14.76 20.10
CA ASP A 24 -6.46 -13.78 20.65
C ASP A 24 -5.69 -13.09 19.51
N SER A 25 -6.36 -12.20 18.78
CA SER A 25 -5.80 -11.44 17.69
C SER A 25 -4.91 -10.45 18.38
N LYS A 26 -3.59 -10.68 18.28
CA LYS A 26 -2.57 -9.76 18.77
C LYS A 26 -2.93 -8.37 18.26
N VAL A 27 -3.44 -7.51 19.13
CA VAL A 27 -3.74 -6.12 18.79
C VAL A 27 -2.41 -5.39 18.79
N PHE A 28 -2.04 -4.84 17.64
CA PHE A 28 -0.82 -4.06 17.49
C PHE A 28 -0.99 -2.64 18.05
N PRO A 29 0.12 -1.92 18.32
CA PRO A 29 0.05 -0.54 18.80
C PRO A 29 -0.78 0.34 17.86
N ASP A 30 -1.57 1.23 18.46
CA ASP A 30 -2.44 2.17 17.75
C ASP A 30 -2.41 3.55 18.42
N LEU A 31 -2.94 4.56 17.76
CA LEU A 31 -3.02 5.92 18.27
C LEU A 31 -4.35 6.18 19.00
N PRO A 32 -4.39 7.05 20.02
CA PRO A 32 -5.64 7.47 20.65
C PRO A 32 -6.68 7.97 19.66
N GLU A 33 -6.26 8.70 18.64
CA GLU A 33 -7.08 9.28 17.57
C GLU A 33 -7.84 8.24 16.74
N HIS A 34 -7.43 6.97 16.78
CA HIS A 34 -8.07 5.88 16.03
C HIS A 34 -8.94 4.95 16.89
N GLN A 35 -8.92 5.10 18.22
CA GLN A 35 -9.59 4.14 19.13
C GLN A 35 -11.11 4.15 18.97
N ASP A 36 -11.68 5.34 18.80
CA ASP A 36 -13.11 5.51 18.57
C ASP A 36 -13.37 5.44 17.07
N ASN A 37 -13.82 4.27 16.59
CA ASN A 37 -14.00 3.90 15.18
C ASN A 37 -12.69 3.55 14.43
N PRO A 38 -11.99 2.46 14.84
CA PRO A 38 -10.77 2.04 14.17
C PRO A 38 -11.07 1.47 12.77
N SER A 39 -10.14 1.70 11.84
CA SER A 39 -10.22 1.14 10.48
C SER A 39 -10.22 -0.40 10.53
N GLN A 40 -11.35 -1.00 10.17
CA GLN A 40 -11.51 -2.46 10.17
C GLN A 40 -10.60 -3.14 9.13
N LEU A 41 -10.37 -2.48 8.00
CA LEU A 41 -9.44 -2.99 6.96
C LEU A 41 -8.01 -3.04 7.47
N ARG A 42 -7.57 -2.02 8.23
CA ARG A 42 -6.25 -2.03 8.88
C ARG A 42 -6.14 -3.18 9.87
N LEU A 43 -7.13 -3.34 10.75
CA LEU A 43 -7.14 -4.41 11.76
C LEU A 43 -7.19 -5.82 11.12
N GLN A 44 -7.89 -5.97 9.99
CA GLN A 44 -7.89 -7.20 9.22
C GLN A 44 -6.51 -7.50 8.62
N HIS A 45 -5.84 -6.49 8.05
CA HIS A 45 -4.49 -6.63 7.50
C HIS A 45 -3.45 -6.89 8.59
N ASP A 46 -3.62 -6.31 9.79
CA ASP A 46 -2.81 -6.62 10.96
C ASP A 46 -2.85 -8.12 11.33
N GLY A 47 -3.96 -8.80 11.05
CA GLY A 47 -4.08 -10.26 11.19
C GLY A 47 -3.22 -11.07 10.20
N LEU A 48 -2.77 -10.45 9.10
CA LEU A 48 -1.89 -11.05 8.09
C LEU A 48 -0.42 -10.67 8.35
N ALA A 49 -0.14 -9.39 8.48
CA ALA A 49 1.20 -8.82 8.65
C ALA A 49 1.61 -8.80 10.12
N THR A 50 2.10 -9.95 10.62
CA THR A 50 2.39 -10.13 12.05
C THR A 50 3.86 -10.05 12.45
N ASP A 51 4.79 -10.19 11.51
CA ASP A 51 6.23 -10.26 11.76
C ASP A 51 6.86 -8.87 11.98
N ASP A 52 7.03 -8.49 13.24
CA ASP A 52 7.61 -7.21 13.66
C ASP A 52 9.15 -7.21 13.78
N LYS A 53 9.83 -8.27 13.35
CA LYS A 53 11.29 -8.42 13.49
C LYS A 53 12.04 -7.64 12.43
N ALA A 54 13.18 -7.07 12.82
CA ALA A 54 14.13 -6.46 11.89
C ALA A 54 14.98 -7.57 11.26
N ARG A 55 14.52 -8.13 10.14
CA ARG A 55 15.18 -9.24 9.44
C ARG A 55 15.64 -8.90 8.02
N LEU A 56 15.11 -7.84 7.44
CA LEU A 56 15.57 -7.28 6.17
C LEU A 56 16.64 -6.23 6.44
N GLU A 57 17.61 -6.12 5.52
CA GLU A 57 18.67 -5.12 5.61
C GLU A 57 18.09 -3.73 5.24
N PRO A 58 18.11 -2.74 6.17
CA PRO A 58 17.47 -1.43 5.95
C PRO A 58 17.97 -0.69 4.71
N MET A 59 19.29 -0.75 4.44
CA MET A 59 19.90 -0.09 3.29
C MET A 59 19.50 -0.71 1.94
N CYS A 60 18.91 -1.91 1.93
CA CYS A 60 18.46 -2.61 0.72
C CYS A 60 16.94 -2.49 0.48
N LEU A 61 16.19 -1.80 1.35
CA LEU A 61 14.72 -1.76 1.24
C LEU A 61 14.24 -1.08 -0.05
N ALA A 62 14.94 -0.03 -0.50
CA ALA A 62 14.65 0.61 -1.77
C ALA A 62 14.87 -0.34 -2.95
N GLU A 63 15.90 -1.21 -2.89
CA GLU A 63 16.14 -2.22 -3.92
C GLU A 63 15.08 -3.31 -3.92
N TYR A 64 14.56 -3.69 -2.75
CA TYR A 64 13.46 -4.65 -2.67
C TYR A 64 12.16 -4.08 -3.20
N LEU A 65 11.89 -2.79 -2.95
CA LEU A 65 10.63 -2.17 -3.36
C LEU A 65 10.63 -1.76 -4.85
N ILE A 66 11.74 -1.19 -5.33
CA ILE A 66 11.83 -0.52 -6.63
C ILE A 66 12.75 -1.31 -7.58
N SER A 67 12.26 -1.65 -8.77
CA SER A 67 13.05 -2.28 -9.84
C SER A 67 13.85 -1.26 -10.67
N GLY A 68 13.28 -0.08 -10.92
CA GLY A 68 13.88 0.95 -11.77
C GLY A 68 12.96 2.16 -12.01
N PRO A 69 13.37 3.10 -12.87
CA PRO A 69 12.55 4.24 -13.27
C PRO A 69 11.36 3.81 -14.13
N GLY A 70 10.21 4.46 -13.96
CA GLY A 70 9.06 4.32 -14.84
C GLY A 70 7.83 5.04 -14.30
N GLY A 71 7.25 5.92 -15.11
CA GLY A 71 6.07 6.71 -14.77
C GLY A 71 4.74 5.98 -14.99
N MET A 72 3.66 6.63 -14.58
CA MET A 72 2.29 6.13 -14.77
C MET A 72 1.97 5.90 -16.26
N ASP A 73 2.37 6.83 -17.12
CA ASP A 73 2.28 6.73 -18.57
C ASP A 73 3.53 6.01 -19.13
N PRO A 74 3.40 4.88 -19.87
CA PRO A 74 4.54 4.15 -20.41
C PRO A 74 5.32 4.90 -21.49
N ASP A 75 4.67 5.85 -22.16
CA ASP A 75 5.29 6.62 -23.23
C ASP A 75 6.13 7.79 -22.70
N ILE A 76 6.06 8.08 -21.39
CA ILE A 76 6.82 9.14 -20.73
C ILE A 76 8.02 8.54 -20.00
N GLU A 77 9.22 8.94 -20.44
CA GLU A 77 10.47 8.58 -19.76
C GLU A 77 10.69 9.45 -18.51
N ILE A 78 11.22 8.83 -17.46
CA ILE A 78 11.62 9.50 -16.23
C ILE A 78 13.05 10.01 -16.39
N ASP A 79 13.29 11.23 -15.94
CA ASP A 79 14.63 11.83 -15.92
C ASP A 79 15.54 11.11 -14.90
N ASP A 80 16.74 10.70 -15.34
CA ASP A 80 17.67 9.90 -14.54
C ASP A 80 18.12 10.65 -13.27
N ASP A 81 18.38 11.96 -13.37
CA ASP A 81 18.82 12.78 -12.23
C ASP A 81 17.68 12.89 -11.19
N THR A 82 16.45 13.15 -11.66
CA THR A 82 15.25 13.21 -10.81
C THR A 82 14.96 11.86 -10.14
N TYR A 83 15.15 10.75 -10.87
CA TYR A 83 15.02 9.40 -10.33
C TYR A 83 16.03 9.13 -9.21
N ASP A 84 17.30 9.47 -9.42
CA ASP A 84 18.35 9.26 -8.42
C ASP A 84 18.09 10.08 -7.15
N GLU A 85 17.67 11.34 -7.28
CA GLU A 85 17.31 12.19 -6.14
C GLU A 85 16.12 11.63 -5.34
N CYS A 86 15.02 11.28 -6.01
CA CYS A 86 13.84 10.69 -5.38
C CYS A 86 14.18 9.35 -4.71
N ARG A 87 14.97 8.51 -5.37
CA ARG A 87 15.37 7.20 -4.85
C ARG A 87 16.28 7.32 -3.64
N GLU A 88 17.21 8.28 -3.61
CA GLU A 88 18.07 8.53 -2.46
C GLU A 88 17.23 8.93 -1.24
N VAL A 89 16.31 9.89 -1.41
CA VAL A 89 15.41 10.35 -0.35
C VAL A 89 14.53 9.21 0.16
N LEU A 90 13.91 8.45 -0.75
CA LEU A 90 13.10 7.29 -0.44
C LEU A 90 13.90 6.25 0.36
N SER A 91 15.13 5.96 -0.04
CA SER A 91 15.99 4.99 0.65
C SER A 91 16.21 5.37 2.13
N ARG A 92 16.49 6.64 2.41
CA ARG A 92 16.67 7.13 3.79
C ARG A 92 15.38 7.02 4.60
N ILE A 93 14.24 7.38 4.00
CA ILE A 93 12.92 7.29 4.66
C ILE A 93 12.59 5.83 5.00
N LEU A 94 12.82 4.89 4.06
CA LEU A 94 12.57 3.46 4.28
C LEU A 94 13.50 2.88 5.36
N GLU A 95 14.78 3.26 5.36
CA GLU A 95 15.74 2.85 6.38
C GLU A 95 15.30 3.33 7.78
N ASP A 96 14.95 4.61 7.92
CA ASP A 96 14.47 5.18 9.17
C ASP A 96 13.16 4.51 9.62
N ALA A 97 12.20 4.35 8.72
CA ALA A 97 10.92 3.73 9.03
C ALA A 97 11.08 2.28 9.50
N TYR A 98 11.92 1.49 8.83
CA TYR A 98 12.13 0.08 9.18
C TYR A 98 12.91 -0.10 10.48
N THR A 99 13.89 0.75 10.74
CA THR A 99 14.66 0.69 12.00
C THR A 99 13.81 1.15 13.19
N GLN A 100 12.98 2.18 13.01
CA GLN A 100 12.28 2.85 14.12
C GLN A 100 10.84 2.34 14.35
N SER A 101 10.15 1.84 13.33
CA SER A 101 8.73 1.45 13.43
C SER A 101 8.50 -0.05 13.29
N GLY A 102 8.08 -0.70 14.38
CA GLY A 102 7.64 -2.10 14.34
C GLY A 102 6.41 -2.34 13.48
N THR A 103 5.51 -1.35 13.37
CA THR A 103 4.35 -1.42 12.48
C THR A 103 4.78 -1.40 11.01
N PHE A 104 5.73 -0.54 10.65
CA PHE A 104 6.28 -0.51 9.30
C PHE A 104 6.99 -1.82 8.95
N ARG A 105 7.80 -2.37 9.87
CA ARG A 105 8.46 -3.67 9.67
C ARG A 105 7.48 -4.78 9.32
N ARG A 106 6.33 -4.84 9.99
CA ARG A 106 5.30 -5.84 9.69
C ARG A 106 4.82 -5.77 8.25
N LEU A 107 4.52 -4.57 7.77
CA LEU A 107 4.05 -4.35 6.39
C LEU A 107 5.15 -4.71 5.39
N MET A 108 6.37 -4.21 5.61
CA MET A 108 7.49 -4.45 4.68
C MET A 108 7.90 -5.93 4.63
N ASN A 109 7.95 -6.60 5.79
CA ASN A 109 8.25 -8.04 5.87
C ASN A 109 7.18 -8.87 5.16
N TYR A 110 5.90 -8.54 5.38
CA TYR A 110 4.80 -9.23 4.72
C TYR A 110 4.84 -9.02 3.21
N ALA A 111 5.00 -7.78 2.75
CA ALA A 111 5.12 -7.46 1.32
C ALA A 111 6.32 -8.16 0.67
N TYR A 112 7.44 -8.26 1.37
CA TYR A 112 8.61 -9.00 0.89
C TYR A 112 8.31 -10.48 0.67
N ASP A 113 7.67 -11.14 1.63
CA ASP A 113 7.36 -12.56 1.52
C ASP A 113 6.32 -12.85 0.44
N GLN A 114 5.37 -11.94 0.21
CA GLN A 114 4.34 -12.12 -0.82
C GLN A 114 4.86 -11.80 -2.23
N GLU A 115 5.60 -10.71 -2.40
CA GLU A 115 5.88 -10.14 -3.72
C GLU A 115 7.35 -9.70 -3.87
N LEU A 116 7.87 -8.85 -2.99
CA LEU A 116 9.09 -8.07 -3.28
C LEU A 116 10.40 -8.89 -3.33
N HIS A 117 10.37 -10.14 -2.84
CA HIS A 117 11.47 -11.08 -3.04
C HIS A 117 11.64 -11.47 -4.52
N ASP A 118 10.57 -11.44 -5.31
CA ASP A 118 10.59 -11.61 -6.76
C ASP A 118 10.83 -10.25 -7.43
N VAL A 119 11.88 -10.17 -8.26
CA VAL A 119 12.30 -8.93 -8.92
C VAL A 119 11.23 -8.44 -9.90
N GLU A 120 10.49 -9.34 -10.55
CA GLU A 120 9.46 -9.00 -11.53
C GLU A 120 8.16 -8.48 -10.88
N GLN A 121 8.03 -8.61 -9.56
CA GLN A 121 6.87 -8.12 -8.80
C GLN A 121 7.13 -6.78 -8.10
N ARG A 122 8.32 -6.19 -8.30
CA ARG A 122 8.70 -4.90 -7.73
C ARG A 122 8.02 -3.75 -8.48
N TRP A 123 8.07 -2.58 -7.87
CA TRP A 123 7.45 -1.37 -8.40
C TRP A 123 8.43 -0.57 -9.26
N LEU A 124 7.91 0.13 -10.26
CA LEU A 124 8.60 1.21 -10.93
C LEU A 124 8.46 2.50 -10.12
N LEU A 125 9.47 3.35 -10.16
CA LEU A 125 9.44 4.67 -9.53
C LEU A 125 9.19 5.74 -10.59
N GLY A 126 8.01 6.36 -10.54
CA GLY A 126 7.64 7.55 -11.32
C GLY A 126 8.15 8.81 -10.63
N ALA A 127 9.45 9.05 -10.70
CA ALA A 127 10.08 10.18 -10.02
C ALA A 127 9.72 11.52 -10.69
N GLY A 128 9.37 12.52 -9.88
CA GLY A 128 8.93 13.84 -10.36
C GLY A 128 7.47 13.89 -10.81
N GLU A 129 6.74 12.77 -10.76
CA GLU A 129 5.29 12.75 -11.02
C GLU A 129 4.49 13.06 -9.74
N ASN A 130 3.21 13.42 -9.92
CA ASN A 130 2.30 13.63 -8.79
C ASN A 130 2.19 12.36 -7.93
N PHE A 131 2.10 12.52 -6.61
CA PHE A 131 1.97 11.41 -5.68
C PHE A 131 0.81 10.46 -6.03
N GLY A 132 1.13 9.18 -6.19
CA GLY A 132 0.14 8.15 -6.54
C GLY A 132 0.75 6.74 -6.61
N THR A 133 -0.10 5.72 -6.49
CA THR A 133 0.32 4.32 -6.59
C THR A 133 -0.76 3.52 -7.30
N THR A 134 -0.38 2.65 -8.23
CA THR A 134 -1.33 1.80 -8.96
C THR A 134 -1.79 0.61 -8.11
N VAL A 135 -2.96 0.69 -7.49
CA VAL A 135 -3.46 -0.36 -6.56
C VAL A 135 -4.75 -0.99 -7.05
N THR A 136 -5.60 -0.23 -7.74
CA THR A 136 -6.86 -0.73 -8.28
C THR A 136 -6.69 -1.32 -9.69
N ASP A 137 -7.65 -2.12 -10.12
CA ASP A 137 -7.69 -2.63 -11.49
C ASP A 137 -7.76 -1.48 -12.52
N GLU A 138 -8.44 -0.37 -12.19
CA GLU A 138 -8.52 0.82 -13.06
C GLU A 138 -7.18 1.55 -13.18
N ASP A 139 -6.41 1.63 -12.08
CA ASP A 139 -5.05 2.20 -12.11
C ASP A 139 -4.13 1.34 -12.98
N LEU A 140 -4.23 0.01 -12.83
CA LEU A 140 -3.45 -0.94 -13.61
C LEU A 140 -3.84 -0.90 -15.09
N GLU A 141 -5.12 -0.79 -15.43
CA GLU A 141 -5.55 -0.60 -16.83
C GLU A 141 -4.94 0.69 -17.42
N SER A 142 -4.86 1.75 -16.62
CA SER A 142 -4.31 3.05 -17.04
C SER A 142 -2.78 3.04 -17.19
N SER A 143 -2.08 2.18 -16.44
CA SER A 143 -0.61 2.06 -16.50
C SER A 143 -0.11 0.92 -17.39
N GLU A 144 -0.98 0.34 -18.21
CA GLU A 144 -0.71 -0.88 -19.02
C GLU A 144 -0.29 -2.10 -18.20
N GLY A 145 -0.86 -2.25 -17.01
CA GLY A 145 -0.63 -3.35 -16.08
C GLY A 145 0.65 -3.20 -15.26
N ARG A 146 1.30 -2.05 -15.31
CA ARG A 146 2.57 -1.80 -14.60
C ARG A 146 2.30 -1.31 -13.18
N LYS A 147 3.07 -1.85 -12.23
CA LYS A 147 3.07 -1.41 -10.83
C LYS A 147 3.96 -0.18 -10.69
N VAL A 148 3.36 0.99 -10.49
CA VAL A 148 4.08 2.27 -10.37
C VAL A 148 3.80 2.92 -9.02
N ILE A 149 4.86 3.42 -8.38
CA ILE A 149 4.79 4.37 -7.25
C ILE A 149 5.36 5.69 -7.76
N ALA A 150 4.52 6.72 -7.86
CA ALA A 150 4.89 8.06 -8.26
C ALA A 150 5.17 8.92 -7.02
N LEU A 151 6.34 9.56 -6.99
CA LEU A 151 6.82 10.42 -5.91
C LEU A 151 7.51 11.65 -6.50
N ASN A 152 7.41 12.78 -5.81
CA ASN A 152 8.17 13.99 -6.13
C ASN A 152 8.76 14.62 -4.85
N LEU A 153 9.51 15.71 -5.03
CA LEU A 153 10.11 16.49 -3.93
C LEU A 153 9.55 17.92 -3.88
N ASP A 154 8.39 18.14 -4.51
CA ASP A 154 7.76 19.45 -4.68
C ASP A 154 7.27 20.02 -3.34
N ASP A 155 7.07 19.16 -2.32
CA ASP A 155 6.82 19.55 -0.93
C ASP A 155 7.93 20.44 -0.32
N THR A 156 9.12 20.41 -0.93
CA THR A 156 10.26 21.26 -0.55
C THR A 156 10.52 22.40 -1.53
N ASP A 157 9.70 22.53 -2.57
CA ASP A 157 9.78 23.59 -3.57
C ASP A 157 8.98 24.82 -3.14
N ASP A 158 9.66 25.97 -3.03
CA ASP A 158 9.06 27.25 -2.66
C ASP A 158 8.07 27.76 -3.73
N ASP A 159 8.16 27.27 -4.97
CA ASP A 159 7.26 27.64 -6.06
C ASP A 159 5.95 26.82 -6.07
N SER A 160 5.88 25.76 -5.26
CA SER A 160 4.70 24.90 -5.11
C SER A 160 3.78 25.36 -3.98
N ILE A 161 2.46 25.31 -4.21
CA ILE A 161 1.48 25.61 -3.16
C ILE A 161 1.32 24.36 -2.28
N PRO A 162 1.54 24.45 -0.95
CA PRO A 162 1.45 23.28 -0.08
C PRO A 162 0.05 22.67 -0.05
N GLU A 163 -0.03 21.34 -0.04
CA GLU A 163 -1.24 20.59 0.28
C GLU A 163 -1.42 20.44 1.80
N TYR A 164 -2.67 20.41 2.29
CA TYR A 164 -3.00 20.33 3.72
C TYR A 164 -3.96 19.16 4.00
N TYR A 165 -3.81 18.50 5.17
CA TYR A 165 -4.63 17.38 5.65
C TYR A 165 -5.26 17.63 7.02
#